data_AF-A0A091EDN4-F1
#
_entry.id   AF-A0A091EDN4-F1
#
_cell.length_a   1.000
_cell.length_b   1.000
_cell.length_c   1.000
_cell.angle_alpha   90.00
_cell.angle_beta   90.00
_cell.angle_gamma   90.00
#
_symmetry.space_group_name_H-M   'P 1'
#
loop_
_entity.id
_entity.type
_entity.pdbx_description
1 polymer ?
#
loop_
_entity_poly.entity_id
_entity_poly.type
_entity_poly.pdbx_seq_one_letter_code
_entity_poly.pdbx_strand_id
1 'polypeptide(L)' 'RIQFVCSLCKFRTFYEEEMGQHLDSKFHREHFQFVGSRLPQQTAPVLQ' A
#
# COMPACT_ATOMS: atom_id res chain seq x y z
N ARG A 1 10.22 5.90 -17.96
CA ARG A 1 9.31 4.78 -17.62
C ARG A 1 8.98 4.90 -16.14
N ILE A 2 7.70 5.05 -15.78
CA ILE A 2 7.30 5.18 -14.37
C ILE A 2 7.26 3.78 -13.75
N GLN A 3 7.78 3.64 -12.52
CA GLN A 3 7.69 2.41 -11.73
C GLN A 3 6.66 2.61 -10.62
N PHE A 4 5.71 1.70 -10.51
CA PHE A 4 4.76 1.66 -9.40
C PHE A 4 5.34 0.83 -8.25
N VAL A 5 5.22 1.34 -7.03
CA VAL A 5 5.75 0.69 -5.83
C VAL A 5 4.71 0.72 -4.72
N CYS A 6 4.55 -0.41 -4.04
CA CYS A 6 3.79 -0.52 -2.81
C CYS A 6 4.74 -0.75 -1.65
N SER A 7 4.94 0.27 -0.81
CA SER A 7 5.86 0.21 0.35
C SER A 7 5.41 -0.74 1.45
N LEU A 8 4.10 -1.02 1.53
CA LEU A 8 3.50 -1.95 2.48
C LEU A 8 3.82 -3.40 2.11
N CYS A 9 3.48 -3.80 0.88
CA CYS A 9 3.62 -5.18 0.43
C CYS A 9 4.99 -5.49 -0.21
N LYS A 10 5.85 -4.47 -0.36
CA LYS A 10 7.10 -4.51 -1.14
C LYS A 10 6.91 -4.94 -2.60
N PHE A 11 5.71 -4.74 -3.13
CA PHE A 11 5.36 -5.02 -4.52
C PHE A 11 5.86 -3.89 -5.44
N ARG A 12 6.39 -4.26 -6.61
CA ARG A 12 6.93 -3.31 -7.60
C ARG A 12 6.56 -3.79 -8.99
N THR A 13 6.14 -2.88 -9.85
CA THR A 13 5.84 -3.17 -11.25
C THR A 13 6.06 -1.93 -12.12
N PHE A 14 6.19 -2.13 -13.42
CA PHE A 14 6.13 -1.06 -14.41
C PHE A 14 4.77 -0.97 -15.12
N TYR A 15 3.83 -1.84 -14.77
CA TYR A 15 2.52 -1.97 -15.39
C TYR A 15 1.44 -1.47 -14.42
N GLU A 16 0.63 -0.51 -14.88
CA GLU A 16 -0.43 0.08 -14.06
C GLU A 16 -1.52 -0.92 -13.71
N GLU A 17 -1.90 -1.78 -14.66
CA GLU A 17 -2.91 -2.83 -14.47
C GLU A 17 -2.53 -3.80 -13.34
N GLU A 18 -1.26 -4.21 -13.27
CA GLU A 18 -0.75 -5.08 -12.21
C GLU A 18 -0.79 -4.37 -10.85
N MET A 19 -0.53 -3.05 -10.80
CA MET A 19 -0.70 -2.28 -9.57
C MET A 19 -2.17 -2.19 -9.17
N GLY A 20 -3.10 -2.01 -10.12
CA GLY A 20 -4.53 -2.04 -9.86
C GLY A 20 -4.98 -3.36 -9.24
N GLN A 21 -4.63 -4.49 -9.87
CA GLN A 21 -4.92 -5.83 -9.35
C GLN A 21 -4.28 -6.06 -7.96
N HIS A 22 -3.08 -5.55 -7.74
CA HIS A 22 -2.41 -5.62 -6.45
C HIS A 22 -3.21 -4.92 -5.34
N LEU A 23 -3.66 -3.69 -5.58
CA LEU A 23 -4.44 -2.91 -4.61
C LEU A 23 -5.81 -3.53 -4.30
N ASP A 24 -6.41 -4.19 -5.30
CA ASP A 24 -7.69 -4.89 -5.13
C ASP A 24 -7.58 -6.27 -4.47
N SER A 25 -6.37 -6.81 -4.37
CA SER A 25 -6.15 -8.10 -3.75
C SER A 25 -6.54 -8.11 -2.26
N LYS A 26 -7.13 -9.22 -1.81
CA LYS A 26 -7.45 -9.47 -0.40
C LYS A 26 -6.21 -9.27 0.49
N PHE A 27 -5.05 -9.73 0.02
CA PHE A 27 -3.78 -9.59 0.73
C PHE A 27 -3.44 -8.12 1.02
N HIS A 28 -3.47 -7.24 0.02
CA HIS A 28 -3.14 -5.84 0.23
C HIS A 28 -4.09 -5.19 1.23
N ARG A 29 -5.41 -5.44 1.08
CA ARG A 29 -6.45 -4.89 1.95
C ARG A 29 -6.30 -5.34 3.41
N GLU A 30 -6.11 -6.63 3.64
CA GLU A 30 -5.93 -7.18 4.99
C GLU A 30 -4.61 -6.74 5.62
N HIS A 31 -3.52 -6.72 4.85
CA HIS A 31 -2.23 -6.24 5.31
C HIS A 31 -2.29 -4.77 5.71
N PHE A 32 -2.99 -3.93 4.92
CA PHE A 32 -3.15 -2.51 5.22
C PHE A 32 -3.95 -2.29 6.51
N GLN A 33 -5.08 -3.01 6.67
CA GLN A 33 -5.89 -2.96 7.90
C GLN A 33 -5.09 -3.44 9.13
N PHE A 34 -4.36 -4.55 8.99
CA PHE A 34 -3.55 -5.11 10.07
C PHE A 34 -2.48 -4.12 10.55
N VAL A 35 -1.74 -3.52 9.63
CA VAL A 35 -0.73 -2.50 9.98
C VAL A 35 -1.40 -1.27 10.57
N GLY A 36 -2.48 -0.77 9.96
CA GLY A 36 -3.23 0.38 10.46
C GLY A 36 -3.74 0.21 11.89
N SER A 37 -4.15 -1.01 12.27
CA SER A 37 -4.60 -1.33 13.62
C SER A 37 -3.49 -1.32 14.69
N ARG A 38 -2.22 -1.39 14.26
CA ARG A 38 -1.04 -1.44 15.14
C ARG A 38 -0.23 -0.16 15.14
N LEU A 39 -0.61 0.81 14.29
CA LEU A 39 0.00 2.14 14.33
C LEU A 39 -0.52 2.87 15.57
N PRO A 40 0.35 3.50 16.38
CA PRO A 40 -0.08 4.34 17.49
C PRO A 40 -1.07 5.39 16.99
N GLN A 41 -2.20 5.58 17.69
CA GLN A 41 -3.25 6.55 17.31
C GLN A 41 -2.78 8.02 17.28
N GLN A 42 -1.51 8.29 17.58
CA GLN A 42 -0.94 9.62 17.62
C GLN A 42 0.45 9.58 17.00
N THR A 43 0.54 9.94 15.72
CA THR A 43 1.55 10.86 15.12
C THR A 43 1.55 10.66 13.62
N ALA A 44 0.64 11.36 12.94
CA ALA A 44 0.87 11.70 11.54
C ALA A 44 0.05 12.95 11.17
N PRO A 45 0.53 14.18 11.42
CA PRO A 45 0.13 15.29 10.56
C PRO A 45 0.70 14.95 9.17
N VAL A 46 -0.14 14.39 8.30
CA VAL A 46 0.22 14.02 6.93
C VAL A 46 -0.39 15.03 5.98
N LEU A 47 0.46 15.50 5.06
CA LEU A 47 0.25 16.30 3.84
C LEU A 47 0.59 17.79 3.93
N GLN A 48 1.77 18.14 3.40
CA GLN A 48 1.89 19.13 2.33
C GLN A 48 2.61 18.49 1.14
#